data_AF-A0A7X6VXI8-F1
#
_entry.id   AF-A0A7X6VXI8-F1
#
_cell.length_a   1.000
_cell.length_b   1.000
_cell.length_c   1.000
_cell.angle_alpha   90.00
_cell.angle_beta   90.00
_cell.angle_gamma   90.00
#
_symmetry.space_group_name_H-M   'P 1'
#
loop_
_entity.id
_entity.type
_entity.pdbx_description
1 polymer ?
#
loop_
_entity_poly.entity_id
_entity_poly.type
_entity_poly.pdbx_seq_one_letter_code
_entity_poly.pdbx_strand_id
1 'polypeptide(L)'
;MKTKINRMALAIFFAGFLFAANVEAEGKEMIAFSGLEKTTDSELQLENWMINDAYWNFPKAKYTYKAERENSMCIESWMLDDNMWEIPALKYLALDKDETLCVENWMVNEKYWN
;
A
#
# COMPACT_ATOMS: atom_id res chain seq x y z
N MET A 1 61.19 -2.69 26.57
CA MET A 1 59.94 -1.88 26.68
C MET A 1 58.95 -2.16 25.54
N LYS A 2 59.36 -2.10 24.27
CA LYS A 2 58.47 -2.31 23.11
C LYS A 2 57.65 -3.61 23.15
N THR A 3 58.25 -4.73 23.55
CA THR A 3 57.57 -6.04 23.65
C THR A 3 56.53 -6.12 24.77
N LYS A 4 56.73 -5.41 25.89
CA LYS A 4 55.75 -5.34 26.98
C LYS A 4 54.55 -4.48 26.58
N ILE A 5 54.80 -3.36 25.90
CA ILE A 5 53.76 -2.46 25.38
C ILE A 5 52.92 -3.17 24.31
N ASN A 6 53.54 -3.91 23.38
CA ASN A 6 52.81 -4.64 22.35
C ASN A 6 51.92 -5.75 22.91
N ARG A 7 52.38 -6.47 23.96
CA ARG A 7 51.56 -7.48 24.64
C ARG A 7 50.39 -6.87 25.41
N MET A 8 50.60 -5.71 26.01
CA MET A 8 49.54 -4.96 26.70
C MET A 8 48.48 -4.43 25.72
N ALA A 9 48.92 -3.88 24.57
CA ALA A 9 48.00 -3.43 23.52
C ALA A 9 47.16 -4.59 22.96
N LEU A 10 47.77 -5.76 22.74
CA LEU A 10 47.07 -6.95 22.27
C LEU A 10 46.01 -7.43 23.27
N ALA A 11 46.32 -7.40 24.57
CA ALA A 11 45.38 -7.77 25.63
C ALA A 11 44.19 -6.81 25.71
N ILE A 12 44.42 -5.50 25.55
CA ILE A 12 43.36 -4.49 25.54
C ILE A 12 42.43 -4.68 24.32
N PHE A 13 43.00 -4.97 23.15
CA PHE A 13 42.23 -5.22 21.93
C PHE A 13 41.37 -6.49 22.06
N PHE A 14 41.95 -7.57 22.61
CA PHE A 14 41.22 -8.82 22.87
C PHE A 14 40.09 -8.63 23.90
N ALA A 15 40.34 -7.88 24.97
CA ALA A 15 39.31 -7.58 25.97
C ALA A 15 38.16 -6.78 25.35
N GLY A 16 38.44 -5.76 24.55
CA GLY A 16 37.42 -4.98 23.84
C GLY A 16 36.55 -5.84 22.92
N PHE A 17 37.15 -6.79 22.20
CA PHE A 17 36.41 -7.72 21.35
C PHE A 17 35.50 -8.66 22.15
N LEU A 18 35.97 -9.18 23.29
CA LEU A 18 35.17 -10.06 24.15
C LEU A 18 33.96 -9.33 24.77
N PHE A 19 34.09 -8.05 25.11
CA PHE A 19 32.96 -7.25 25.61
C PHE A 19 31.94 -6.94 24.51
N ALA A 20 32.39 -6.68 23.28
CA ALA A 20 31.49 -6.43 22.15
C ALA A 20 30.74 -7.71 21.69
N ALA A 21 31.40 -8.87 21.77
CA ALA A 21 30.82 -10.16 21.35
C ALA A 21 29.75 -10.72 22.31
N ASN A 22 29.67 -10.22 23.54
CA ASN A 22 28.65 -10.65 24.52
C ASN A 22 27.46 -9.67 24.60
N VAL A 23 27.32 -8.74 23.66
CA VAL A 23 26.09 -7.95 23.54
C VAL A 23 25.01 -8.86 22.96
N GLU A 24 24.06 -9.25 23.80
CA GLU A 24 22.81 -9.85 23.36
C GLU A 24 22.00 -8.76 22.63
N ALA A 25 22.19 -8.67 21.32
CA ALA A 25 21.45 -7.75 20.47
C ALA A 25 20.06 -8.34 20.25
N GLU A 26 19.10 -7.90 21.07
CA GLU A 26 17.68 -8.20 20.83
C GLU A 26 17.26 -7.49 19.54
N GLY A 27 17.23 -8.25 18.44
CA GLY A 27 16.81 -7.76 17.13
C GLY A 27 15.36 -7.31 17.20
N LYS A 28 15.13 -5.99 17.25
CA LYS A 28 13.79 -5.46 16.99
C LYS A 28 13.49 -5.63 15.51
N GLU A 29 12.72 -6.67 15.18
CA GLU A 29 12.04 -6.76 13.89
C GLU A 29 11.15 -5.52 13.74
N MET A 30 11.58 -4.56 12.91
CA MET A 30 10.71 -3.50 12.46
C MET A 30 9.81 -4.07 11.37
N ILE A 31 8.66 -4.61 11.78
CA ILE A 31 7.55 -4.77 10.87
C ILE A 31 6.96 -3.37 10.68
N ALA A 32 7.36 -2.72 9.59
CA ALA A 32 6.75 -1.46 9.16
C ALA A 32 5.34 -1.76 8.62
N PHE A 33 4.38 -2.02 9.51
CA PHE A 33 2.97 -1.95 9.15
C PHE A 33 2.62 -0.49 8.90
N SER A 34 2.12 -0.20 7.70
CA SER A 34 1.45 1.07 7.42
C SER A 34 0.35 1.25 8.46
N GLY A 35 0.48 2.25 9.34
CA GLY A 35 -0.49 2.51 10.42
C GLY A 35 -1.90 2.87 9.95
N LEU A 36 -2.19 2.74 8.66
CA LEU A 36 -3.48 2.99 8.03
C LEU A 36 -4.51 1.91 8.32
N GLU A 37 -4.09 0.66 8.59
CA GLU A 37 -5.02 -0.47 8.77
C GLU A 37 -5.66 -0.54 10.16
N LYS A 38 -5.25 0.36 11.08
CA LYS A 38 -5.73 0.37 12.48
C LYS A 38 -6.80 1.42 12.73
N THR A 39 -7.53 1.83 11.70
CA THR A 39 -8.80 2.54 11.88
C THR A 39 -9.91 1.51 11.81
N THR A 40 -10.56 1.26 12.94
CA THR A 40 -11.89 0.64 12.92
C THR A 40 -12.79 1.60 12.16
N ASP A 41 -13.13 1.27 10.91
CA ASP A 41 -14.11 2.04 10.16
C ASP A 41 -15.41 2.06 10.94
N SER A 42 -15.98 3.25 11.13
CA SER A 42 -17.29 3.41 11.72
C SER A 42 -18.30 2.56 10.94
N GLU A 43 -19.21 1.87 11.65
CA GLU A 43 -20.29 1.14 10.99
C GLU A 43 -21.05 2.08 10.05
N LEU A 44 -21.06 1.76 8.75
CA LEU A 44 -21.83 2.50 7.77
C LEU A 44 -23.32 2.37 8.10
N GLN A 45 -23.97 3.50 8.36
CA GLN A 45 -25.40 3.55 8.61
C GLN A 45 -26.13 3.95 7.33
N LEU A 46 -27.22 3.25 7.03
CA LEU A 46 -28.10 3.64 5.93
C LEU A 46 -28.88 4.89 6.31
N GLU A 47 -28.71 5.95 5.52
CA GLU A 47 -29.48 7.16 5.68
C GLU A 47 -30.89 7.01 5.07
N ASN A 48 -31.87 7.75 5.58
CA ASN A 48 -33.27 7.64 5.14
C ASN A 48 -33.45 7.82 3.62
N TRP A 49 -32.67 8.70 2.98
CA TRP A 49 -32.74 8.91 1.53
C TRP A 49 -32.30 7.69 0.72
N MET A 50 -31.45 6.82 1.27
CA MET A 50 -30.94 5.62 0.60
C MET A 50 -31.99 4.51 0.52
N ILE A 51 -32.93 4.48 1.47
CA ILE A 51 -33.89 3.37 1.63
C ILE A 51 -35.35 3.78 1.44
N ASN A 52 -35.65 5.08 1.45
CA ASN A 52 -37.01 5.56 1.33
C ASN A 52 -37.36 5.75 -0.15
N ASP A 53 -38.24 4.87 -0.62
CA ASP A 53 -38.83 4.85 -1.95
C ASP A 53 -39.37 6.21 -2.41
N ALA A 54 -39.82 7.09 -1.52
CA ALA A 54 -40.29 8.42 -1.90
C ALA A 54 -39.19 9.31 -2.53
N TYR A 55 -37.92 9.03 -2.26
CA TYR A 55 -36.78 9.73 -2.87
C TYR A 55 -36.38 9.17 -4.24
N TRP A 56 -36.84 7.97 -4.60
CA TRP A 56 -36.45 7.29 -5.85
C TRP A 56 -37.64 7.09 -6.80
N ASN A 57 -38.83 6.86 -6.24
CA ASN A 57 -40.08 6.69 -6.98
C ASN A 57 -40.66 8.06 -7.33
N PHE A 58 -40.05 8.71 -8.31
CA PHE A 58 -40.61 9.90 -8.91
C PHE A 58 -41.72 9.51 -9.89
N PRO A 59 -42.97 10.00 -9.72
CA PRO A 59 -43.98 9.86 -10.77
C PRO A 59 -43.47 10.61 -12.00
N LYS A 60 -43.33 9.89 -13.12
CA LYS A 60 -42.86 10.39 -14.44
C LYS A 60 -43.50 11.72 -14.90
N ALA A 61 -44.62 12.12 -14.29
CA ALA A 61 -45.39 13.30 -14.64
C ALA A 61 -45.02 14.58 -13.85
N LYS A 62 -44.21 14.54 -12.78
CA LYS A 62 -44.05 15.70 -11.87
C LYS A 62 -42.74 16.47 -12.01
N TYR A 63 -41.77 15.95 -12.75
CA TYR A 63 -40.57 16.70 -13.12
C TYR A 63 -40.61 16.98 -14.61
N THR A 64 -40.83 18.24 -14.96
CA THR A 64 -40.27 18.78 -16.20
C THR A 64 -38.76 18.82 -15.96
N TYR A 65 -38.08 17.67 -16.05
CA TYR A 65 -36.64 17.69 -16.22
C TYR A 65 -36.45 18.55 -17.47
N LYS A 66 -35.88 19.76 -17.32
CA LYS A 66 -35.12 20.29 -18.43
C LYS A 66 -34.15 19.16 -18.71
N ALA A 67 -34.27 18.52 -19.88
CA ALA A 67 -33.24 17.62 -20.33
C ALA A 67 -31.98 18.48 -20.31
N GLU A 68 -31.19 18.34 -19.25
CA GLU A 68 -29.86 18.91 -19.20
C GLU A 68 -29.16 18.17 -20.31
N ARG A 69 -29.03 18.86 -21.44
CA ARG A 69 -28.24 18.37 -22.54
C ARG A 69 -26.81 18.44 -22.03
N GLU A 70 -26.40 17.40 -21.31
CA GLU A 70 -24.99 17.16 -21.07
C GLU A 70 -24.32 17.14 -22.43
N ASN A 71 -23.22 17.87 -22.56
CA ASN A 71 -22.41 17.75 -23.75
C ASN A 71 -21.99 16.29 -23.87
N SER A 72 -21.98 15.75 -25.09
CA SER A 72 -21.40 14.44 -25.33
C SER A 72 -20.00 14.42 -24.72
N MET A 73 -19.73 13.48 -23.82
CA MET A 73 -18.38 13.30 -23.29
C MET A 73 -17.46 13.01 -24.47
N CYS A 74 -16.46 13.87 -24.65
CA CYS A 74 -15.41 13.69 -25.65
C CYS A 74 -14.14 13.27 -24.92
N ILE A 75 -13.31 12.46 -25.59
CA ILE A 75 -11.96 12.23 -25.11
C ILE A 75 -11.21 13.55 -25.24
N GLU A 76 -10.69 14.05 -24.13
CA GLU A 76 -9.89 15.28 -24.09
C GLU A 76 -8.45 14.97 -24.52
N SER A 77 -7.76 15.93 -25.14
CA SER A 77 -6.43 15.68 -25.73
C SER A 77 -5.40 15.13 -24.73
N TRP A 78 -5.48 15.51 -23.45
CA TRP A 78 -4.58 15.02 -22.41
C TRP A 78 -4.76 13.53 -22.10
N MET A 79 -5.95 12.97 -22.34
CA MET A 79 -6.23 11.54 -22.13
C MET A 79 -5.50 10.66 -23.14
N LEU A 80 -5.04 11.24 -24.25
CA LEU A 80 -4.32 10.56 -25.34
C LEU A 80 -2.85 11.00 -25.44
N ASP A 81 -2.39 11.89 -24.56
CA ASP A 81 -1.00 12.34 -24.56
C ASP A 81 -0.15 11.40 -23.71
N ASP A 82 0.53 10.46 -24.35
CA ASP A 82 1.43 9.52 -23.68
C ASP A 82 2.45 10.23 -22.77
N ASN A 83 2.88 11.45 -23.12
CA ASN A 83 3.83 12.21 -22.32
C ASN A 83 3.24 12.68 -20.96
N MET A 84 1.91 12.79 -20.85
CA MET A 84 1.23 13.11 -19.59
C MET A 84 1.17 11.91 -18.64
N TRP A 85 1.25 10.70 -19.20
CA TRP A 85 1.19 9.45 -18.46
C TRP A 85 2.56 8.82 -18.24
N GLU A 86 3.55 9.18 -19.05
CA GLU A 86 4.96 8.84 -18.86
C GLU A 86 5.57 9.63 -17.69
N ILE A 87 5.17 9.29 -16.45
CA ILE A 87 5.79 9.84 -15.24
C ILE A 87 7.16 9.15 -15.06
N PRO A 88 8.30 9.88 -15.18
CA PRO A 88 9.63 9.26 -15.06
C PRO A 88 9.87 8.61 -13.69
N ALA A 89 9.16 9.07 -12.66
CA ALA A 89 9.21 8.50 -11.31
C ALA A 89 8.58 7.08 -11.21
N LEU A 90 7.63 6.74 -12.09
CA LEU A 90 7.04 5.38 -12.17
C LEU A 90 7.91 4.42 -12.99
N LYS A 91 8.91 4.91 -13.73
CA LYS A 91 9.82 4.08 -14.52
C LYS A 91 10.63 3.10 -13.67
N TYR A 92 10.82 3.42 -12.38
CA TYR A 92 11.44 2.53 -11.40
C TYR A 92 10.45 1.53 -10.78
N LEU A 93 9.13 1.79 -10.83
CA LEU A 93 8.09 0.84 -10.42
C LEU A 93 7.73 -0.14 -11.54
N ALA A 94 7.92 0.25 -12.80
CA ALA A 94 7.76 -0.62 -13.96
C ALA A 94 8.91 -1.65 -14.12
N LEU A 95 9.87 -1.69 -13.18
CA LEU A 95 10.90 -2.73 -13.12
C LEU A 95 10.50 -3.93 -12.25
N ASP A 96 9.29 -3.93 -11.68
CA ASP A 96 8.67 -5.19 -11.31
C ASP A 96 8.17 -5.81 -12.61
N LYS A 97 8.98 -6.73 -13.13
CA LYS A 97 8.56 -7.60 -14.21
C LYS A 97 7.44 -8.45 -13.61
N ASP A 98 6.21 -7.97 -13.70
CA ASP A 98 5.04 -8.70 -13.22
C ASP A 98 5.20 -10.13 -13.72
N GLU A 99 5.31 -11.07 -12.77
CA GLU A 99 5.32 -12.48 -13.12
C GLU A 99 4.06 -12.74 -13.96
N THR A 100 4.18 -13.62 -14.95
CA THR A 100 3.02 -13.91 -15.81
C THR A 100 1.86 -14.33 -14.92
N LEU A 101 0.80 -13.50 -14.88
CA LEU A 101 -0.38 -13.74 -14.06
C LEU A 101 -0.85 -15.18 -14.28
N CYS A 102 -0.69 -16.00 -13.25
CA CYS A 102 -1.10 -17.38 -13.25
C CYS A 102 -2.14 -17.61 -12.15
N VAL A 103 -3.01 -18.59 -12.38
CA VAL A 103 -3.98 -18.98 -11.36
C VAL A 103 -3.23 -19.71 -10.26
N GLU A 104 -3.19 -19.10 -9.08
CA GLU A 104 -2.50 -19.66 -7.94
C GLU A 104 -3.39 -20.70 -7.23
N ASN A 105 -2.77 -21.67 -6.54
CA ASN A 105 -3.49 -22.81 -5.95
C ASN A 105 -4.56 -22.39 -4.94
N TRP A 106 -4.36 -21.29 -4.22
CA TRP A 106 -5.35 -20.77 -3.27
C TRP A 106 -6.62 -20.26 -3.97
N MET A 107 -6.52 -19.81 -5.22
CA MET A 107 -7.67 -19.28 -5.99
C MET A 107 -8.67 -20.37 -6.37
N VAL A 108 -8.24 -21.63 -6.42
CA VAL A 108 -9.05 -22.77 -6.90
C VAL A 108 -9.27 -23.86 -5.87
N ASN A 109 -8.55 -23.81 -4.74
CA ASN A 109 -8.63 -24.87 -3.74
C ASN A 109 -9.76 -24.58 -2.74
N GLU A 110 -10.80 -25.42 -2.82
CA GLU A 110 -11.99 -25.40 -1.97
C GLU A 110 -11.69 -25.32 -0.47
N LYS A 111 -10.56 -25.85 0.00
CA LYS A 111 -10.15 -25.77 1.41
C LYS A 111 -9.95 -24.33 1.91
N TYR A 112 -9.62 -23.38 1.04
CA TYR A 112 -9.44 -21.98 1.44
C TYR A 112 -10.72 -21.16 1.40
N TRP A 113 -11.78 -21.68 0.78
CA TRP A 113 -13.04 -20.95 0.55
C TRP A 113 -14.26 -21.61 1.25
N ASN A 114 -14.14 -22.87 1.66
CA ASN A 114 -15.12 -23.63 2.44
C ASN A 114 -14.68 -23.78 3.90
#